data_AF-A0A3D2S5G1-F1
#
_entry.id   AF-A0A3D2S5G1-F1
#
_cell.length_a   1.000
_cell.length_b   1.000
_cell.length_c   1.000
_cell.angle_alpha   90.00
_cell.angle_beta   90.00
_cell.angle_gamma   90.00
#
_symmetry.space_group_name_H-M   'P 1'
#
loop_
_entity.id
_entity.type
_entity.pdbx_description
1 polymer ?
#
loop_
_entity_poly.entity_id
_entity_poly.type
_entity_poly.pdbx_seq_one_letter_code
_entity_poly.pdbx_strand_id
1 'polypeptide(L)'
;TLADKINLPAGGSLKKQMDVNARFFFTRELFGNNQDAFDKAVRFIDNLASLEDANVYIEKELAVKYNWEKESKARSKFNDAVKLRFHG
;
A
#
# COMPACT_ATOMS: atom_id res chain seq x y z
N THR A 1 -4.49 -6.81 28.54
CA THR A 1 -3.22 -6.06 28.47
C THR A 1 -2.48 -6.44 27.22
N LEU A 2 -1.72 -5.50 26.65
CA LEU A 2 -0.96 -5.60 25.40
C LEU A 2 -1.77 -5.24 24.14
N ALA A 3 -2.34 -4.03 24.14
CA ALA A 3 -2.45 -3.26 22.90
C ALA A 3 -1.02 -2.91 22.51
N ASP A 4 -0.41 -3.80 21.74
CA ASP A 4 0.93 -3.65 21.21
C ASP A 4 1.01 -2.29 20.52
N LYS A 5 1.84 -1.42 21.11
CA LYS A 5 2.11 -0.08 20.61
C LYS A 5 2.86 -0.26 19.31
N ILE A 6 2.12 -0.40 18.22
CA ILE A 6 2.68 -0.24 16.88
C ILE A 6 3.14 1.21 16.83
N ASN A 7 4.41 1.41 17.17
CA ASN A 7 5.16 2.63 16.98
C ASN A 7 5.32 2.77 15.46
N LEU A 8 4.24 3.21 14.81
CA LEU A 8 4.28 3.60 13.41
C LEU A 8 5.25 4.78 13.33
N PRO A 9 6.33 4.69 12.54
CA PRO A 9 7.24 5.81 12.35
C PRO A 9 6.41 7.02 11.90
N ALA A 10 6.72 8.19 12.45
CA ALA A 10 5.94 9.43 12.35
C ALA A 10 5.81 10.03 10.92
N GLY A 11 6.16 9.29 9.87
CA GLY A 11 5.86 9.63 8.48
C GLY A 11 4.39 9.33 8.17
N GLY A 12 3.68 10.25 7.53
CA GLY A 12 2.24 10.14 7.29
C GLY A 12 1.86 8.79 6.68
N SER A 13 0.89 8.09 7.28
CA SER A 13 0.50 6.78 6.80
C SER A 13 0.02 6.85 5.36
N LEU A 14 0.45 5.94 4.48
CA LEU A 14 -0.08 5.83 3.11
C LEU A 14 -1.63 5.79 3.13
N LYS A 15 -2.19 5.05 4.10
CA LYS A 15 -3.62 5.03 4.39
C LYS A 15 -4.23 6.43 4.55
N LYS A 16 -3.54 7.36 5.20
CA LYS A 16 -4.02 8.73 5.45
C LYS A 16 -4.09 9.56 4.16
N GLN A 17 -3.24 9.27 3.17
CA GLN A 17 -3.33 9.86 1.83
C GLN A 17 -4.46 9.25 0.97
N MET A 18 -5.07 8.16 1.43
CA MET A 18 -6.10 7.42 0.70
C MET A 18 -7.45 7.52 1.41
N ASP A 19 -8.46 8.06 0.75
CA ASP A 19 -9.84 8.03 1.22
C ASP A 19 -10.36 6.60 1.41
N VAL A 20 -11.37 6.44 2.26
CA VAL A 20 -11.96 5.13 2.55
C VAL A 20 -12.42 4.42 1.27
N ASN A 21 -12.95 5.17 0.31
CA ASN A 21 -13.41 4.64 -0.96
C ASN A 21 -12.26 4.07 -1.81
N ALA A 22 -11.11 4.74 -1.80
CA ALA A 22 -9.91 4.27 -2.48
C ALA A 22 -9.39 2.98 -1.83
N ARG A 23 -9.37 2.90 -0.50
CA ARG A 23 -8.95 1.69 0.24
C ARG A 23 -9.82 0.49 -0.10
N PHE A 24 -11.14 0.64 -0.14
CA PHE A 24 -12.05 -0.42 -0.56
C PHE A 24 -11.82 -0.84 -2.01
N PHE A 25 -11.65 0.14 -2.90
CA PHE A 25 -11.36 -0.12 -4.32
C PHE A 25 -10.07 -0.93 -4.51
N PHE A 26 -8.96 -0.53 -3.90
CA PHE A 26 -7.70 -1.28 -4.02
C PHE A 26 -7.79 -2.65 -3.36
N THR A 27 -8.42 -2.76 -2.19
CA THR A 27 -8.60 -4.05 -1.52
C THR A 27 -9.33 -5.05 -2.42
N ARG A 28 -10.39 -4.60 -3.10
CA ARG A 28 -11.16 -5.44 -4.03
C ARG A 28 -10.39 -5.75 -5.31
N GLU A 29 -9.85 -4.74 -5.97
CA GLU A 29 -9.24 -4.88 -7.31
C GLU A 29 -7.84 -5.49 -7.28
N LEU A 30 -7.04 -5.16 -6.26
CA LEU A 30 -5.64 -5.55 -6.16
C LEU A 30 -5.42 -6.70 -5.17
N PHE A 31 -6.20 -6.76 -4.09
CA PHE A 31 -5.99 -7.74 -3.03
C PHE A 31 -7.08 -8.83 -3.00
N GLY A 32 -7.95 -8.89 -4.01
CA GLY A 32 -9.00 -9.91 -4.09
C GLY A 32 -9.96 -9.88 -2.91
N ASN A 33 -10.31 -8.67 -2.44
CA ASN A 33 -11.12 -8.42 -1.25
C ASN A 33 -10.45 -8.79 0.09
N ASN A 34 -9.13 -9.03 0.09
CA ASN A 34 -8.38 -9.34 1.30
C ASN A 34 -7.88 -8.06 1.99
N GLN A 35 -8.64 -7.60 2.99
CA GLN A 35 -8.33 -6.37 3.73
C GLN A 35 -7.05 -6.50 4.60
N ASP A 36 -6.80 -7.68 5.17
CA ASP A 36 -5.59 -7.95 5.96
C ASP A 36 -4.33 -7.82 5.10
N ALA A 37 -4.37 -8.38 3.89
CA ALA A 37 -3.30 -8.25 2.91
C ALA A 37 -3.03 -6.79 2.53
N PHE A 38 -4.08 -6.01 2.28
CA PHE A 38 -3.95 -4.58 2.01
C PHE A 38 -3.33 -3.83 3.20
N ASP A 39 -3.80 -4.08 4.42
CA ASP A 39 -3.26 -3.44 5.63
C ASP A 39 -1.77 -3.75 5.82
N LYS A 40 -1.36 -5.02 5.65
CA LYS A 40 0.04 -5.46 5.72
C LYS A 40 0.90 -4.80 4.64
N ALA A 41 0.44 -4.80 3.39
CA ALA A 41 1.16 -4.19 2.28
C ALA A 41 1.36 -2.69 2.51
N VAL A 42 0.31 -1.98 2.92
CA VAL A 42 0.38 -0.56 3.23
C VAL A 42 1.34 -0.32 4.39
N ARG A 43 1.25 -1.07 5.50
CA ARG A 43 2.18 -0.92 6.63
C ARG A 43 3.61 -1.20 6.23
N PHE A 44 3.86 -2.20 5.38
CA PHE A 44 5.19 -2.52 4.91
C PHE A 44 5.76 -1.36 4.10
N ILE A 45 5.00 -0.87 3.11
CA ILE A 45 5.35 0.34 2.36
C ILE A 45 5.57 1.52 3.32
N ASP A 46 4.78 1.59 4.39
CA ASP A 46 4.90 2.64 5.39
C ASP A 46 6.25 2.64 6.14
N ASN A 47 6.87 1.48 6.26
CA ASN A 47 8.16 1.31 6.93
C ASN A 47 9.35 1.43 5.96
N LEU A 48 9.12 1.56 4.66
CA LEU A 48 10.19 1.72 3.68
C LEU A 48 10.76 3.14 3.74
N ALA A 49 12.07 3.24 3.50
CA ALA A 49 12.82 4.49 3.56
C ALA A 49 12.71 5.33 2.28
N SER A 50 12.34 4.73 1.15
CA SER A 50 12.31 5.40 -0.15
C SER A 50 11.22 4.85 -1.07
N LEU A 51 10.81 5.71 -2.00
CA LEU A 51 9.83 5.38 -3.04
C LEU A 51 10.33 4.24 -3.94
N GLU A 52 11.64 4.16 -4.18
CA GLU A 52 12.25 3.10 -4.99
C GLU A 52 12.01 1.72 -4.37
N ASP A 53 12.32 1.54 -3.08
CA ASP A 53 12.02 0.31 -2.35
C ASP A 53 10.53 -0.04 -2.41
N ALA A 54 9.66 0.96 -2.28
CA ALA A 54 8.22 0.75 -2.36
C ALA A 54 7.77 0.27 -3.75
N ASN A 55 8.31 0.86 -4.83
CA ASN A 55 8.03 0.40 -6.18
C ASN A 55 8.53 -1.03 -6.39
N VAL A 56 9.76 -1.33 -5.95
CA VAL A 56 10.33 -2.68 -6.05
C VAL A 56 9.45 -3.69 -5.32
N TYR A 57 9.02 -3.39 -4.09
CA TYR A 57 8.10 -4.24 -3.33
C TYR A 57 6.77 -4.44 -4.05
N ILE A 58 6.18 -3.37 -4.60
CA ILE A 58 4.92 -3.46 -5.35
C ILE A 58 5.09 -4.35 -6.59
N GLU A 59 6.16 -4.19 -7.36
CA GLU A 59 6.36 -4.93 -8.61
C GLU A 59 6.82 -6.37 -8.40
N LYS A 60 7.70 -6.62 -7.41
CA LYS A 60 8.31 -7.92 -7.17
C LYS A 60 7.49 -8.79 -6.22
N GLU A 61 6.86 -8.20 -5.22
CA GLU A 61 6.08 -8.94 -4.21
C GLU A 61 4.59 -8.87 -4.52
N LEU A 62 3.97 -7.67 -4.49
CA LEU A 62 2.51 -7.55 -4.57
C LEU A 62 1.98 -7.95 -5.95
N ALA A 63 2.56 -7.41 -7.02
CA ALA A 63 2.11 -7.66 -8.38
C ALA A 63 2.29 -9.13 -8.77
N VAL A 64 3.33 -9.79 -8.30
CA VAL A 64 3.53 -11.23 -8.52
C VAL A 64 2.55 -12.05 -7.67
N LYS A 65 2.44 -11.74 -6.37
CA LYS A 65 1.62 -12.48 -5.41
C LYS A 65 0.12 -12.45 -5.72
N TYR A 66 -0.37 -11.31 -6.19
CA TYR A 66 -1.78 -11.10 -6.53
C TYR A 66 -2.03 -11.06 -8.04
N ASN A 67 -1.01 -11.37 -8.84
CA ASN A 67 -1.08 -11.37 -10.29
C ASN A 67 -1.67 -10.05 -10.86
N TRP A 68 -1.17 -8.91 -10.38
CA TRP A 68 -1.67 -7.60 -10.81
C TRP A 68 -1.38 -7.37 -12.28
N GLU A 69 -2.41 -6.99 -13.02
CA GLU A 69 -2.23 -6.59 -14.40
C GLU A 69 -1.45 -5.28 -14.49
N LYS A 70 -0.44 -5.25 -15.38
CA LYS A 70 0.38 -4.06 -15.64
C LYS A 70 -0.46 -2.86 -16.10
N GLU A 71 -1.54 -3.13 -16.82
CA GLU A 71 -2.44 -2.12 -17.38
C GLU A 71 -3.64 -1.81 -16.46
N SER A 72 -3.68 -2.39 -15.26
CA SER A 72 -4.77 -2.13 -14.33
C SER A 72 -4.74 -0.69 -13.84
N LYS A 73 -5.85 0.02 -14.02
CA LYS A 73 -6.06 1.37 -13.47
C LYS A 73 -5.88 1.40 -11.95
N ALA A 74 -6.24 0.30 -11.27
CA ALA A 74 -6.07 0.19 -9.82
C ALA A 74 -4.59 0.18 -9.43
N ARG A 75 -3.75 -0.54 -10.17
CA ARG A 75 -2.31 -0.58 -9.92
C ARG A 75 -1.67 0.79 -10.10
N SER A 76 -2.01 1.48 -11.21
CA SER A 76 -1.49 2.82 -11.50
C SER A 76 -1.88 3.82 -10.39
N LYS A 77 -3.16 3.87 -10.01
CA LYS A 77 -3.62 4.73 -8.91
C LYS A 77 -2.99 4.40 -7.57
N PHE A 78 -2.75 3.12 -7.29
CA PHE A 78 -2.07 2.70 -6.05
C PHE A 78 -0.63 3.22 -6.04
N ASN A 79 0.08 3.12 -7.16
CA ASN A 79 1.44 3.63 -7.25
C ASN A 79 1.50 5.15 -7.09
N ASP A 80 0.53 5.88 -7.65
CA ASP A 80 0.42 7.34 -7.45
C ASP A 80 0.21 7.73 -5.98
N ALA A 81 -0.63 7.00 -5.26
CA ALA A 81 -0.81 7.21 -3.81
C ALA A 81 0.50 6.96 -3.03
N VAL A 82 1.26 5.94 -3.44
CA VAL A 82 2.56 5.62 -2.85
C VAL A 82 3.57 6.73 -3.14
N LYS A 83 3.64 7.22 -4.37
CA LYS A 83 4.47 8.39 -4.73
C LYS A 83 4.15 9.61 -3.89
N LEU A 84 2.86 9.93 -3.73
CA LEU A 84 2.42 11.10 -2.96
C LEU A 84 2.89 11.04 -1.50
N ARG A 85 2.89 9.85 -0.90
CA ARG A 85 3.41 9.64 0.46
C ARG A 85 4.89 9.99 0.59
N PHE A 86 5.73 9.54 -0.35
CA PHE A 86 7.18 9.73 -0.29
C PHE A 86 7.64 11.09 -0.83
N HIS A 87 6.75 11.84 -1.48
CA HIS A 87 6.99 13.21 -1.93
C HIS A 87 6.69 14.28 -0.85
N GLY A 88 6.18 13.89 0.31
CA GLY A 88 5.80 14.79 1.42
C GLY A 88 6.77 14.82 2.58
#